data_AF-A0A101X5S0-F1
#
_entry.id   AF-A0A101X5S0-F1
#
_cell.length_a   1.000
_cell.length_b   1.000
_cell.length_c   1.000
_cell.angle_alpha   90.00
_cell.angle_beta   90.00
_cell.angle_gamma   90.00
#
_symmetry.space_group_name_H-M   'P 1'
#
loop_
_entity.id
_entity.type
_entity.pdbx_description
1 polymer ?
#
loop_
_entity_poly.entity_id
_entity_poly.type
_entity_poly.pdbx_seq_one_letter_code
_entity_poly.pdbx_strand_id
1 'polypeptide(L)'
;MGFSKNPVDIVRDRRFSQGEVADALRLAIMAELDAINLYLQLTRLIDDERVRRVFEDIAKEEKTHFSEFLTLLKSIDPEQVEQLKAGSKEVEELTGIKAPNNDPPQQDVVRSSTLTEEKLRYIEGKVREVADSVRRFRKYLQLYPVGPGADAVTLEEVVVNKVISSLRTVIPLKELSIKFTILQRQVEYSRARGERVYSTSIDQAAIRLAYQEDGSILSDLLGHAKVRRVTITSWEMPGSAVDEVSR
;
A
#
# COMPACT_ATOMS: atom_id res chain seq x y z
N MET A 1 28.25 12.91 -35.26
CA MET A 1 27.50 11.64 -35.24
C MET A 1 26.12 11.97 -34.71
N GLY A 2 25.04 11.85 -35.50
CA GLY A 2 23.68 11.98 -34.98
C GLY A 2 23.25 10.65 -34.37
N PHE A 3 22.87 10.64 -33.09
CA PHE A 3 22.57 9.40 -32.36
C PHE A 3 21.19 8.81 -32.71
N SER A 4 20.28 9.58 -33.31
CA SER A 4 18.98 9.08 -33.74
C SER A 4 18.94 8.89 -35.26
N LYS A 5 18.54 7.68 -35.68
CA LYS A 5 18.08 7.44 -37.05
C LYS A 5 16.60 7.78 -37.12
N ASN A 6 16.11 8.16 -38.30
CA ASN A 6 14.67 8.28 -38.52
C ASN A 6 14.01 6.94 -38.15
N PRO A 7 12.93 6.92 -37.34
CA PRO A 7 12.26 5.67 -36.96
C PRO A 7 11.86 4.78 -38.14
N VAL A 8 11.61 5.37 -39.31
CA VAL A 8 11.27 4.66 -40.54
C VAL A 8 12.48 3.90 -41.13
N ASP A 9 13.70 4.36 -40.84
CA ASP A 9 14.95 3.73 -41.30
C ASP A 9 15.39 2.57 -40.37
N ILE A 10 14.70 2.36 -39.25
CA ILE A 10 14.98 1.28 -38.30
C ILE A 10 14.22 0.04 -38.76
N VAL A 11 14.82 -0.72 -39.68
CA VAL A 11 14.27 -2.01 -40.13
C VAL A 11 14.66 -3.08 -39.10
N ARG A 12 13.66 -3.66 -38.42
CA ARG A 12 13.85 -4.77 -37.49
C ARG A 12 12.63 -5.70 -37.49
N ASP A 13 12.89 -7.00 -37.59
CA ASP A 13 11.83 -8.00 -37.74
C ASP A 13 11.18 -8.41 -36.41
N ARG A 14 11.81 -8.04 -35.28
CA ARG A 14 11.32 -8.32 -33.92
C ARG A 14 11.72 -7.23 -32.92
N ARG A 15 11.01 -7.20 -31.79
CA ARG A 15 11.40 -6.41 -30.60
C ARG A 15 12.69 -6.96 -29.97
N PHE A 16 13.34 -6.15 -29.15
CA PHE A 16 14.52 -6.56 -28.40
C PHE A 16 14.20 -7.74 -27.46
N SER A 17 15.13 -8.69 -27.38
CA SER A 17 15.17 -9.67 -26.31
C SER A 17 15.59 -8.99 -25.01
N GLN A 18 15.41 -9.66 -23.87
CA GLN A 18 15.81 -9.13 -22.57
C GLN A 18 17.32 -8.77 -22.51
N GLY A 19 18.19 -9.59 -23.12
CA GLY A 19 19.62 -9.28 -23.21
C GLY A 19 19.93 -8.07 -24.09
N GLU A 20 19.25 -7.94 -25.24
CA GLU A 20 19.41 -6.77 -26.11
C GLU A 20 18.87 -5.48 -25.45
N VAL A 21 17.86 -5.58 -24.56
CA VAL A 21 17.42 -4.46 -23.72
C VAL A 21 18.52 -4.06 -22.74
N ALA A 22 19.21 -5.01 -22.10
CA ALA A 22 20.34 -4.70 -21.21
C ALA A 22 21.46 -3.98 -21.96
N ASP A 23 21.79 -4.41 -23.17
CA ASP A 23 22.80 -3.74 -24.01
C ASP A 23 22.35 -2.34 -24.46
N ALA A 24 21.07 -2.16 -24.79
CA ALA A 24 20.51 -0.85 -25.09
C ALA A 24 20.60 0.10 -23.88
N LEU A 25 20.36 -0.40 -22.66
CA LEU A 25 20.51 0.38 -21.43
C LEU A 25 21.97 0.77 -21.18
N ARG A 26 22.93 -0.12 -21.44
CA ARG A 26 24.36 0.22 -21.36
C ARG A 26 24.74 1.32 -22.34
N LEU A 27 24.22 1.27 -23.57
CA LEU A 27 24.45 2.33 -24.56
C LEU A 27 23.83 3.66 -24.13
N ALA A 28 22.62 3.64 -23.55
CA ALA A 28 21.99 4.84 -23.00
C ALA A 28 22.82 5.43 -21.85
N ILE A 29 23.26 4.60 -20.91
CA ILE A 29 24.15 5.00 -19.81
C ILE A 29 25.44 5.68 -20.33
N MET A 30 26.05 5.12 -21.38
CA MET A 30 27.23 5.72 -22.01
C MET A 30 26.93 7.10 -22.60
N ALA A 31 25.78 7.26 -23.26
CA ALA A 31 25.37 8.53 -23.82
C ALA A 31 25.15 9.59 -22.73
N GLU A 32 24.51 9.23 -21.61
CA GLU A 32 24.32 10.16 -20.49
C GLU A 32 25.65 10.57 -19.85
N LEU A 33 26.59 9.63 -19.66
CA LEU A 33 27.92 9.96 -19.15
C LEU A 33 28.71 10.87 -20.09
N ASP A 34 28.59 10.68 -21.41
CA ASP A 34 29.21 11.57 -22.40
C ASP A 34 28.59 12.98 -22.34
N ALA A 35 27.27 13.08 -22.24
CA ALA A 35 26.56 14.36 -22.10
C ALA A 35 26.97 15.10 -20.81
N ILE A 36 27.01 14.42 -19.67
CA ILE A 36 27.47 14.99 -18.39
C ILE A 36 28.88 15.57 -18.55
N ASN A 37 29.81 14.79 -19.12
CA ASN A 37 31.18 15.22 -19.29
C ASN A 37 31.29 16.39 -20.27
N LEU A 38 30.58 16.34 -21.39
CA LEU A 38 30.53 17.41 -22.39
C LEU A 38 30.06 18.73 -21.75
N TYR A 39 28.91 18.72 -21.09
CA TYR A 39 28.35 19.93 -20.49
C TYR A 39 29.26 20.50 -19.39
N LEU A 40 29.82 19.66 -18.51
CA LEU A 40 30.75 20.11 -17.47
C LEU A 40 32.11 20.58 -18.02
N GLN A 41 32.52 20.14 -19.21
CA GLN A 41 33.70 20.68 -19.88
C GLN A 41 33.40 22.04 -20.49
N LEU A 42 32.24 22.19 -21.14
CA LEU A 42 31.81 23.47 -21.71
C LEU A 42 31.67 24.55 -20.63
N THR A 43 31.15 24.22 -19.44
CA THR A 43 31.00 25.20 -18.34
C THR A 43 32.34 25.82 -17.91
N ARG A 44 33.44 25.07 -18.00
CA ARG A 44 34.81 25.56 -17.68
C ARG A 44 35.36 26.53 -18.73
N LEU A 45 34.76 26.56 -19.92
CA LEU A 45 35.17 27.40 -21.05
C LEU A 45 34.22 28.59 -21.29
N ILE A 46 33.14 28.70 -20.51
CA ILE A 46 32.11 29.75 -20.64
C ILE A 46 32.32 30.83 -19.57
N ASP A 47 32.56 32.07 -20.01
CA ASP A 47 32.72 33.23 -19.13
C ASP A 47 31.38 33.76 -18.58
N ASP A 48 30.29 33.72 -19.38
CA ASP A 48 28.97 34.20 -18.93
C ASP A 48 28.37 33.23 -17.89
N GLU A 49 28.33 33.70 -16.65
CA GLU A 49 27.80 33.00 -15.50
C GLU A 49 26.36 32.46 -15.71
N ARG A 50 25.51 33.21 -16.42
CA ARG A 50 24.11 32.79 -16.65
C ARG A 50 24.05 31.59 -17.59
N VAL A 51 24.90 31.58 -18.62
CA VAL A 51 25.00 30.47 -19.57
C VAL A 51 25.61 29.25 -18.88
N ARG A 52 26.66 29.45 -18.07
CA ARG A 52 27.29 28.38 -17.28
C ARG A 52 26.28 27.66 -16.39
N ARG A 53 25.45 28.41 -15.67
CA ARG A 53 24.42 27.84 -14.79
C ARG A 53 23.45 26.92 -15.52
N VAL A 54 23.03 27.27 -16.74
CA VAL A 54 22.14 26.41 -17.54
C VAL A 54 22.82 25.09 -17.88
N PHE A 55 24.07 25.12 -18.35
CA PHE A 55 24.81 23.88 -18.64
C PHE A 55 25.06 23.04 -17.38
N GLU A 56 25.36 23.67 -16.24
CA GLU A 56 25.52 22.96 -14.96
C GLU A 56 24.21 22.31 -14.49
N ASP A 57 23.07 22.96 -14.73
CA ASP A 57 21.75 22.43 -14.39
C ASP A 57 21.39 21.23 -15.28
N ILE A 58 21.57 21.35 -16.60
CA ILE A 58 21.38 20.25 -17.55
C ILE A 58 22.32 19.08 -17.19
N ALA A 59 23.59 19.35 -16.88
CA ALA A 59 24.52 18.29 -16.46
C ALA A 59 24.09 17.58 -15.15
N LYS A 60 23.29 18.23 -14.29
CA LYS A 60 22.67 17.57 -13.13
C LYS A 60 21.49 16.70 -13.56
N GLU A 61 20.67 17.15 -14.49
CA GLU A 61 19.57 16.36 -15.06
C GLU A 61 20.09 15.07 -15.72
N GLU A 62 21.17 15.14 -16.51
CA GLU A 62 21.74 13.94 -17.14
C GLU A 62 22.31 12.94 -16.10
N LYS A 63 22.79 13.41 -14.94
CA LYS A 63 23.17 12.51 -13.81
C LYS A 63 21.98 11.73 -13.25
N THR A 64 20.80 12.34 -13.29
CA THR A 64 19.55 11.66 -12.94
C THR A 64 19.19 10.64 -14.02
N HIS A 65 19.23 11.00 -15.30
CA HIS A 65 18.97 10.06 -16.41
C HIS A 65 19.93 8.85 -16.40
N PHE A 66 21.22 9.08 -16.17
CA PHE A 66 22.21 8.02 -15.95
C PHE A 66 21.74 7.04 -14.86
N SER A 67 21.23 7.57 -13.74
CA SER A 67 20.78 6.78 -12.60
C SER A 67 19.49 6.00 -12.88
N GLU A 68 18.59 6.56 -13.70
CA GLU A 68 17.37 5.87 -14.15
C GLU A 68 17.71 4.65 -15.01
N PHE A 69 18.57 4.80 -16.01
CA PHE A 69 18.99 3.70 -16.86
C PHE A 69 19.79 2.64 -16.09
N LEU A 70 20.70 3.06 -15.21
CA LEU A 70 21.44 2.13 -14.35
C LEU A 70 20.51 1.32 -13.44
N THR A 71 19.47 1.94 -12.91
CA THR A 71 18.46 1.26 -12.09
C THR A 71 17.70 0.19 -12.90
N LEU A 72 17.28 0.51 -14.12
CA LEU A 72 16.66 -0.47 -15.01
C LEU A 72 17.61 -1.62 -15.36
N LEU A 73 18.89 -1.33 -15.62
CA LEU A 73 19.90 -2.35 -15.93
C LEU A 73 20.08 -3.32 -14.76
N LYS A 74 20.19 -2.81 -13.51
CA LYS A 74 20.26 -3.64 -12.29
C LYS A 74 19.06 -4.60 -12.15
N SER A 75 17.88 -4.22 -12.63
CA SER A 75 16.68 -5.07 -12.55
C SER A 75 16.65 -6.20 -13.58
N ILE A 76 17.38 -6.04 -14.69
CA ILE A 76 17.36 -6.96 -15.84
C ILE A 76 18.61 -7.85 -15.86
N ASP A 77 19.73 -7.36 -15.35
CA ASP A 77 21.03 -8.04 -15.32
C ASP A 77 21.54 -8.21 -13.88
N PRO A 78 21.28 -9.36 -13.24
CA PRO A 78 21.77 -9.66 -11.89
C PRO A 78 23.30 -9.76 -11.80
N GLU A 79 23.98 -10.15 -12.88
CA GLU A 79 25.45 -10.22 -12.89
C GLU A 79 26.04 -8.82 -12.74
N GLN A 80 25.45 -7.82 -13.41
CA GLN A 80 25.83 -6.42 -13.25
C GLN A 80 25.77 -5.95 -11.79
N VAL A 81 24.77 -6.41 -11.02
CA VAL A 81 24.64 -6.08 -9.60
C VAL A 81 25.78 -6.68 -8.78
N GLU A 82 26.16 -7.93 -9.03
CA GLU A 82 27.28 -8.57 -8.34
C GLU A 82 28.61 -7.92 -8.70
N GLN A 83 28.84 -7.55 -9.97
CA GLN A 83 30.05 -6.83 -10.38
C GLN A 83 30.16 -5.44 -9.75
N LEU A 84 29.05 -4.70 -9.59
CA LEU A 84 29.05 -3.41 -8.89
C LEU A 84 29.45 -3.56 -7.41
N LYS A 85 28.98 -4.61 -6.73
CA LYS A 85 29.38 -4.92 -5.34
C LYS A 85 30.85 -5.30 -5.27
N ALA A 86 31.32 -6.15 -6.19
CA ALA A 86 32.71 -6.57 -6.25
C ALA A 86 33.64 -5.37 -6.47
N GLY A 87 33.36 -4.53 -7.47
CA GLY A 87 34.14 -3.31 -7.73
C GLY A 87 34.14 -2.32 -6.56
N SER A 88 33.02 -2.19 -5.84
CA SER A 88 32.96 -1.35 -4.64
C SER A 88 33.90 -1.87 -3.53
N LYS A 89 33.95 -3.19 -3.34
CA LYS A 89 34.88 -3.82 -2.38
C LYS A 89 36.34 -3.67 -2.82
N GLU A 90 36.62 -3.85 -4.11
CA GLU A 90 37.97 -3.66 -4.66
C GLU A 90 38.49 -2.24 -4.43
N VAL A 91 37.64 -1.22 -4.63
CA VAL A 91 38.01 0.18 -4.33
C VAL A 91 38.28 0.38 -2.85
N GLU A 92 37.45 -0.20 -1.96
CA GLU A 92 37.65 -0.14 -0.51
C GLU A 92 38.98 -0.79 -0.11
N GLU A 93 39.31 -1.95 -0.66
CA GLU A 93 40.56 -2.68 -0.40
C GLU A 93 41.79 -1.91 -0.91
N LEU A 94 41.71 -1.30 -2.10
CA LEU A 94 42.83 -0.60 -2.74
C LEU A 94 43.08 0.79 -2.18
N THR A 95 42.03 1.52 -1.78
CA THR A 95 42.12 2.95 -1.46
C THR A 95 41.69 3.30 -0.04
N GLY A 96 41.01 2.38 0.66
CA GLY A 96 40.35 2.65 1.94
C GLY A 96 39.11 3.56 1.81
N ILE A 97 38.77 4.01 0.59
CA ILE A 97 37.58 4.83 0.33
C ILE A 97 36.37 3.91 0.34
N LYS A 98 35.51 4.07 1.34
CA LYS A 98 34.20 3.43 1.34
C LYS A 98 33.26 4.26 0.49
N ALA A 99 32.65 3.64 -0.52
CA ALA A 99 31.48 4.23 -1.13
C ALA A 99 30.45 4.51 -0.01
N PRO A 100 29.78 5.68 0.01
CA PRO A 100 28.71 5.91 0.96
C PRO A 100 27.72 4.74 0.82
N ASN A 101 27.50 4.01 1.92
CA ASN A 101 26.54 2.91 1.99
C ASN A 101 25.15 3.48 1.80
N ASN A 102 24.78 3.67 0.55
CA ASN A 102 23.47 3.86 -0.05
C ASN A 102 23.74 4.48 -1.42
N ASP A 103 23.47 3.75 -2.51
CA ASP A 103 22.89 4.40 -3.69
C ASP A 103 21.92 5.47 -3.12
N PRO A 104 22.03 6.77 -3.48
CA PRO A 104 21.18 7.82 -2.90
C PRO A 104 19.78 7.24 -2.90
N PRO A 105 19.15 7.09 -1.71
CA PRO A 105 18.10 6.12 -1.48
C PRO A 105 17.24 6.19 -2.70
N GLN A 106 17.22 5.11 -3.50
CA GLN A 106 16.27 5.04 -4.60
C GLN A 106 15.01 5.56 -3.94
N GLN A 107 14.51 6.70 -4.42
CA GLN A 107 13.11 6.95 -4.21
C GLN A 107 12.51 5.81 -5.02
N ASP A 108 12.42 4.65 -4.36
CA ASP A 108 11.60 3.56 -4.74
C ASP A 108 10.31 4.31 -4.99
N VAL A 109 9.93 4.45 -6.25
CA VAL A 109 8.59 4.93 -6.59
C VAL A 109 7.57 3.99 -5.88
N VAL A 110 8.04 2.79 -5.50
CA VAL A 110 7.41 1.83 -4.59
C VAL A 110 7.44 2.22 -3.09
N ARG A 111 8.46 2.89 -2.53
CA ARG A 111 8.41 3.45 -1.16
C ARG A 111 7.70 4.78 -1.09
N SER A 112 7.71 5.57 -2.17
CA SER A 112 6.81 6.72 -2.29
C SER A 112 5.36 6.29 -2.49
N SER A 113 5.08 5.07 -2.95
CA SER A 113 3.73 4.47 -2.92
C SER A 113 3.36 3.78 -1.62
N THR A 114 4.34 3.52 -0.74
CA THR A 114 4.03 2.95 0.56
C THR A 114 3.48 4.04 1.48
N LEU A 115 2.24 3.86 1.93
CA LEU A 115 1.70 4.64 3.03
C LEU A 115 2.62 4.43 4.24
N THR A 116 3.17 5.51 4.80
CA THR A 116 3.97 5.42 6.04
C THR A 116 3.12 4.80 7.15
N GLU A 117 3.74 4.17 8.15
CA GLU A 117 3.00 3.57 9.27
C GLU A 117 2.02 4.55 9.91
N GLU A 118 2.41 5.82 10.06
CA GLU A 118 1.54 6.88 10.57
C GLU A 118 0.29 7.09 9.72
N LYS A 119 0.44 7.05 8.39
CA LYS A 119 -0.68 7.19 7.45
C LYS A 119 -1.57 5.96 7.45
N LEU A 120 -0.99 4.76 7.60
CA LEU A 120 -1.76 3.53 7.76
C LEU A 120 -2.58 3.55 9.05
N ARG A 121 -1.96 3.93 10.18
CA ARG A 121 -2.66 4.10 11.45
C ARG A 121 -3.79 5.13 11.37
N TYR A 122 -3.56 6.21 10.63
CA TYR A 122 -4.62 7.20 10.39
C TYR A 122 -5.79 6.62 9.60
N ILE A 123 -5.51 5.91 8.50
CA ILE A 123 -6.56 5.26 7.69
C ILE A 123 -7.31 4.22 8.53
N GLU A 124 -6.60 3.40 9.30
CA GLU A 124 -7.19 2.41 10.21
C GLU A 124 -8.09 3.10 11.25
N GLY A 125 -7.61 4.19 11.85
CA GLY A 125 -8.39 5.01 12.77
C GLY A 125 -9.67 5.54 12.13
N LYS A 126 -9.59 6.01 10.88
CA LYS A 126 -10.77 6.53 10.17
C LYS A 126 -11.76 5.42 9.79
N VAL A 127 -11.28 4.27 9.33
CA VAL A 127 -12.11 3.08 9.10
C VAL A 127 -12.85 2.70 10.38
N ARG A 128 -12.14 2.66 11.51
CA ARG A 128 -12.70 2.34 12.82
C ARG A 128 -13.77 3.35 13.23
N GLU A 129 -13.46 4.64 13.14
CA GLU A 129 -14.39 5.73 13.45
C GLU A 129 -15.70 5.62 12.64
N VAL A 130 -15.59 5.44 11.32
CA VAL A 130 -16.75 5.32 10.44
C VAL A 130 -17.54 4.04 10.75
N ALA A 131 -16.86 2.90 10.90
CA ALA A 131 -17.52 1.63 11.21
C ALA A 131 -18.26 1.70 12.56
N ASP A 132 -17.64 2.25 13.61
CA ASP A 132 -18.24 2.37 14.95
C ASP A 132 -19.41 3.36 14.99
N SER A 133 -19.38 4.39 14.12
CA SER A 133 -20.49 5.32 13.98
C SER A 133 -21.76 4.65 13.42
N VAL A 134 -21.59 3.69 12.50
CA VAL A 134 -22.67 3.02 11.77
C VAL A 134 -23.16 1.76 12.49
N ARG A 135 -22.27 1.03 13.18
CA ARG A 135 -22.60 -0.18 13.96
C ARG A 135 -23.71 0.08 14.97
N ARG A 136 -24.73 -0.76 14.95
CA ARG A 136 -25.88 -0.67 15.85
C ARG A 136 -25.78 -1.67 17.00
N PHE A 137 -25.53 -2.95 16.72
CA PHE A 137 -25.61 -3.99 17.76
C PHE A 137 -24.45 -3.96 18.75
N ARG A 138 -23.23 -3.68 18.27
CA ARG A 138 -22.01 -3.70 19.09
C ARG A 138 -22.11 -2.87 20.38
N LYS A 139 -22.88 -1.78 20.38
CA LYS A 139 -23.07 -0.88 21.53
C LYS A 139 -23.86 -1.53 22.69
N TYR A 140 -24.61 -2.59 22.39
CA TYR A 140 -25.50 -3.26 23.34
C TYR A 140 -25.04 -4.68 23.70
N LEU A 141 -23.93 -5.15 23.12
CA LEU A 141 -23.41 -6.50 23.29
C LEU A 141 -22.10 -6.49 24.09
N GLN A 142 -21.89 -7.53 24.90
CA GLN A 142 -20.60 -7.76 25.53
C GLN A 142 -19.61 -8.30 24.51
N LEU A 143 -18.43 -7.70 24.46
CA LEU A 143 -17.36 -8.07 23.54
C LEU A 143 -16.33 -8.95 24.27
N TYR A 144 -16.04 -10.11 23.70
CA TYR A 144 -15.03 -11.03 24.21
C TYR A 144 -13.90 -11.20 23.19
N PRO A 145 -12.68 -10.70 23.45
CA PRO A 145 -11.55 -10.87 22.55
C PRO A 145 -10.98 -12.29 22.67
N VAL A 146 -11.04 -13.05 21.57
CA VAL A 146 -10.57 -14.45 21.52
C VAL A 146 -9.05 -14.55 21.28
N GLY A 147 -8.44 -13.49 20.74
CA GLY A 147 -7.04 -13.48 20.33
C GLY A 147 -6.83 -13.89 18.87
N PRO A 148 -5.62 -13.68 18.33
CA PRO A 148 -5.33 -13.97 16.92
C PRO A 148 -5.31 -15.47 16.63
N GLY A 149 -5.80 -15.86 15.45
CA GLY A 149 -5.70 -17.24 14.94
C GLY A 149 -6.70 -18.25 15.52
N ALA A 150 -7.69 -17.79 16.29
CA ALA A 150 -8.78 -18.65 16.74
C ALA A 150 -9.85 -18.81 15.64
N ASP A 151 -10.23 -20.04 15.35
CA ASP A 151 -11.29 -20.36 14.37
C ASP A 151 -12.63 -20.68 15.05
N ALA A 152 -12.64 -20.89 16.37
CA ALA A 152 -13.83 -21.19 17.14
C ALA A 152 -13.67 -20.82 18.62
N VAL A 153 -14.79 -20.63 19.31
CA VAL A 153 -14.88 -20.39 20.75
C VAL A 153 -15.67 -21.52 21.41
N THR A 154 -15.14 -22.06 22.51
CA THR A 154 -15.86 -23.04 23.32
C THR A 154 -16.67 -22.33 24.41
N LEU A 155 -17.99 -22.51 24.38
CA LEU A 155 -18.90 -22.08 25.43
C LEU A 155 -19.21 -23.27 26.35
N GLU A 156 -18.87 -23.14 27.63
CA GLU A 156 -19.27 -24.11 28.67
C GLU A 156 -20.48 -23.56 29.43
N GLU A 157 -21.62 -24.23 29.30
CA GLU A 157 -22.80 -23.94 30.12
C GLU A 157 -22.87 -24.94 31.27
N VAL A 158 -22.84 -24.44 32.51
CA VAL A 158 -23.02 -25.28 33.70
C VAL A 158 -24.51 -25.36 34.01
N VAL A 159 -25.09 -26.55 33.84
CA VAL A 159 -26.48 -26.83 34.22
C VAL A 159 -26.46 -27.41 35.62
N VAL A 160 -26.86 -26.60 36.60
CA VAL A 160 -26.96 -27.01 38.00
C VAL A 160 -28.34 -27.61 38.26
N ASN A 161 -28.40 -28.94 38.33
CA ASN A 161 -29.56 -29.72 38.79
C ASN A 161 -29.16 -30.55 40.03
N LYS A 162 -29.72 -31.76 40.24
CA LYS A 162 -29.28 -32.70 41.30
C LYS A 162 -27.83 -33.20 41.14
N VAL A 163 -27.24 -33.06 39.95
CA VAL A 163 -25.83 -33.33 39.62
C VAL A 163 -25.34 -32.16 38.76
N ILE A 164 -24.12 -31.69 39.00
CA ILE A 164 -23.48 -30.64 38.19
C ILE A 164 -23.03 -31.25 36.87
N SER A 165 -23.59 -30.77 35.76
CA SER A 165 -23.19 -31.20 34.40
C SER A 165 -22.77 -29.98 33.58
N SER A 166 -21.71 -30.12 32.78
CA SER A 166 -21.25 -29.09 31.84
C SER A 166 -21.60 -29.48 30.41
N LEU A 167 -22.31 -28.59 29.72
CA LEU A 167 -22.57 -28.71 28.29
C LEU A 167 -21.55 -27.85 27.54
N ARG A 168 -20.69 -28.48 26.73
CA ARG A 168 -19.72 -27.79 25.89
C ARG A 168 -20.29 -27.58 24.49
N THR A 169 -20.39 -26.34 24.06
CA THR A 169 -20.78 -25.97 22.69
C THR A 169 -19.63 -25.25 21.99
N VAL A 170 -19.28 -25.68 20.77
CA VAL A 170 -18.26 -25.02 19.96
C VAL A 170 -18.94 -24.08 18.99
N ILE A 171 -18.58 -22.79 19.05
CA ILE A 171 -19.12 -21.74 18.17
C ILE A 171 -18.02 -21.37 17.17
N PRO A 172 -18.17 -21.68 15.87
CA PRO A 172 -17.20 -21.29 14.86
C PRO A 172 -17.21 -19.77 14.65
N LEU A 173 -16.02 -19.19 14.48
CA LEU A 173 -15.85 -17.78 14.16
C LEU A 173 -16.02 -17.56 12.65
N LYS A 174 -16.59 -16.41 12.28
CA LYS A 174 -16.79 -16.01 10.89
C LYS A 174 -15.85 -14.85 10.57
N GLU A 175 -15.03 -14.99 9.54
CA GLU A 175 -14.21 -13.90 9.03
C GLU A 175 -15.05 -12.98 8.14
N LEU A 176 -15.04 -11.68 8.44
CA LEU A 176 -15.63 -10.64 7.60
C LEU A 176 -14.52 -9.77 7.04
N SER A 177 -14.38 -9.76 5.71
CA SER A 177 -13.35 -8.96 5.04
C SER A 177 -13.94 -8.18 3.87
N ILE A 178 -13.57 -6.90 3.79
CA ILE A 178 -13.92 -6.02 2.67
C ILE A 178 -12.65 -5.37 2.15
N LYS A 179 -12.39 -5.59 0.86
CA LYS A 179 -11.29 -4.95 0.15
C LYS A 179 -11.73 -3.58 -0.36
N PHE A 180 -10.82 -2.62 -0.30
CA PHE A 180 -11.00 -1.31 -0.90
C PHE A 180 -9.70 -0.85 -1.56
N THR A 181 -9.81 0.15 -2.41
CA THR A 181 -8.68 0.69 -3.18
C THR A 181 -8.60 2.20 -2.97
N ILE A 182 -7.39 2.71 -2.77
CA ILE A 182 -7.09 4.13 -2.79
C ILE A 182 -6.24 4.38 -4.03
N LEU A 183 -6.59 5.39 -4.83
CA LEU A 183 -5.80 5.72 -6.01
C LEU A 183 -4.47 6.34 -5.59
N GLN A 184 -3.36 5.86 -6.17
CA GLN A 184 -2.01 6.36 -5.90
C GLN A 184 -1.91 7.89 -6.07
N ARG A 185 -2.54 8.43 -7.12
CA ARG A 185 -2.63 9.87 -7.36
C ARG A 185 -3.25 10.65 -6.19
N GLN A 186 -4.25 10.09 -5.48
CA GLN A 186 -4.86 10.77 -4.33
C GLN A 186 -3.90 10.81 -3.13
N VAL A 187 -3.12 9.76 -2.93
CA VAL A 187 -2.10 9.68 -1.88
C VAL A 187 -1.00 10.71 -2.15
N GLU A 188 -0.56 10.82 -3.39
CA GLU A 188 0.46 11.78 -3.83
C GLU A 188 -0.04 13.22 -3.75
N TYR A 189 -1.26 13.50 -4.20
CA TYR A 189 -1.89 14.81 -4.13
C TYR A 189 -2.00 15.31 -2.68
N SER A 190 -2.43 14.43 -1.77
CA SER A 190 -2.51 14.74 -0.34
C SER A 190 -1.12 14.98 0.24
N ARG A 191 -0.12 14.16 -0.15
CA ARG A 191 1.27 14.32 0.29
C ARG A 191 1.85 15.67 -0.15
N ALA A 192 1.65 16.07 -1.41
CA ALA A 192 2.18 17.32 -1.95
C ALA A 192 1.64 18.56 -1.22
N ARG A 193 0.43 18.49 -0.67
CA ARG A 193 -0.19 19.57 0.10
C ARG A 193 0.03 19.47 1.63
N GLY A 194 0.71 18.41 2.10
CA GLY A 194 0.78 18.13 3.54
C GLY A 194 -0.58 17.78 4.16
N GLU A 195 -1.55 17.37 3.35
CA GLU A 195 -2.90 17.00 3.76
C GLU A 195 -2.99 15.52 4.12
N ARG A 196 -4.04 15.16 4.89
CA ARG A 196 -4.32 13.78 5.28
C ARG A 196 -4.93 13.01 4.11
N VAL A 197 -4.54 11.74 3.96
CA VAL A 197 -5.08 10.88 2.91
C VAL A 197 -6.55 10.58 3.20
N TYR A 198 -7.43 11.04 2.32
CA TYR A 198 -8.87 10.77 2.39
C TYR A 198 -9.35 10.14 1.09
N SER A 199 -10.19 9.11 1.20
CA SER A 199 -10.85 8.48 0.06
C SER A 199 -12.24 8.01 0.46
N THR A 200 -13.23 8.29 -0.39
CA THR A 200 -14.62 7.82 -0.21
C THR A 200 -14.72 6.30 -0.25
N SER A 201 -13.77 5.61 -0.90
CA SER A 201 -13.71 4.14 -0.92
C SER A 201 -13.49 3.54 0.47
N ILE A 202 -12.76 4.25 1.34
CA ILE A 202 -12.52 3.85 2.74
C ILE A 202 -13.84 3.86 3.50
N ASP A 203 -14.58 4.97 3.41
CA ASP A 203 -15.86 5.14 4.11
C ASP A 203 -16.88 4.10 3.64
N GLN A 204 -16.98 3.88 2.32
CA GLN A 204 -17.87 2.87 1.75
C GLN A 204 -17.54 1.46 2.25
N ALA A 205 -16.26 1.11 2.35
CA ALA A 205 -15.84 -0.19 2.84
C ALA A 205 -16.14 -0.36 4.34
N ALA A 206 -15.87 0.67 5.15
CA ALA A 206 -16.17 0.67 6.58
C ALA A 206 -17.68 0.52 6.84
N ILE A 207 -18.50 1.24 6.08
CA ILE A 207 -19.97 1.16 6.15
C ILE A 207 -20.45 -0.25 5.79
N ARG A 208 -19.97 -0.81 4.67
CA ARG A 208 -20.35 -2.17 4.24
C ARG A 208 -19.96 -3.21 5.28
N LEU A 209 -18.78 -3.06 5.90
CA LEU A 209 -18.29 -4.01 6.91
C LEU A 209 -19.19 -3.96 8.15
N ALA A 210 -19.56 -2.76 8.60
CA ALA A 210 -20.49 -2.57 9.72
C ALA A 210 -21.86 -3.21 9.43
N TYR A 211 -22.42 -3.01 8.24
CA TYR A 211 -23.69 -3.64 7.86
C TYR A 211 -23.61 -5.16 7.76
N GLN A 212 -22.50 -5.72 7.26
CA GLN A 212 -22.30 -7.16 7.22
C GLN A 212 -22.16 -7.76 8.62
N GLU A 213 -21.45 -7.09 9.53
CA GLU A 213 -21.36 -7.50 10.94
C GLU A 213 -22.72 -7.47 11.62
N ASP A 214 -23.45 -6.35 11.53
CA ASP A 214 -24.78 -6.21 12.14
C ASP A 214 -25.78 -7.21 11.54
N GLY A 215 -25.72 -7.45 10.22
CA GLY A 215 -26.54 -8.45 9.55
C GLY A 215 -26.25 -9.87 9.99
N SER A 216 -24.97 -10.24 10.18
CA SER A 216 -24.59 -11.54 10.71
C SER A 216 -25.08 -11.73 12.14
N ILE A 217 -24.89 -10.72 12.99
CA ILE A 217 -25.37 -10.73 14.39
C ILE A 217 -26.88 -10.92 14.41
N LEU A 218 -27.64 -10.14 13.63
CA LEU A 218 -29.09 -10.23 13.58
C LEU A 218 -29.56 -11.62 13.13
N SER A 219 -28.95 -12.16 12.07
CA SER A 219 -29.29 -13.50 11.56
C SER A 219 -29.04 -14.58 12.62
N ASP A 220 -27.91 -14.51 13.32
CA ASP A 220 -27.55 -15.48 14.35
C ASP A 220 -28.48 -15.36 15.58
N LEU A 221 -28.86 -14.14 15.98
CA LEU A 221 -29.84 -13.91 17.05
C LEU A 221 -31.22 -14.46 16.67
N LEU A 222 -31.74 -14.15 15.49
CA LEU A 222 -33.06 -14.61 15.06
C LEU A 222 -33.11 -16.13 14.88
N GLY A 223 -31.99 -16.76 14.51
CA GLY A 223 -31.86 -18.20 14.34
C GLY A 223 -31.72 -18.99 15.65
N HIS A 224 -31.36 -18.36 16.76
CA HIS A 224 -31.03 -19.07 17.99
C HIS A 224 -32.28 -19.55 18.75
N ALA A 225 -32.33 -20.84 19.09
CA ALA A 225 -33.49 -21.48 19.73
C ALA A 225 -33.87 -20.93 21.14
N LYS A 226 -32.97 -20.18 21.80
CA LYS A 226 -33.18 -19.61 23.13
C LYS A 226 -33.80 -18.20 23.05
N VAL A 227 -33.85 -17.61 21.85
CA VAL A 227 -34.42 -16.28 21.64
C VAL A 227 -35.93 -16.39 21.65
N ARG A 228 -36.56 -15.66 22.59
CA ARG A 228 -38.02 -15.58 22.69
C ARG A 228 -38.55 -14.79 21.50
N ARG A 229 -39.55 -15.35 20.83
CA ARG A 229 -40.25 -14.70 19.73
C ARG A 229 -41.61 -14.21 20.21
N VAL A 230 -41.94 -12.98 19.85
CA VAL A 230 -43.22 -12.34 20.17
C VAL A 230 -43.83 -11.83 18.86
N THR A 231 -45.14 -11.89 18.72
CA THR A 231 -45.86 -11.28 17.59
C THR A 231 -45.93 -9.78 17.78
N ILE A 232 -45.45 -9.02 16.78
CA ILE A 232 -45.47 -7.56 16.74
C ILE A 232 -46.64 -7.08 15.86
N THR A 233 -47.37 -6.05 16.28
CA THR A 233 -48.43 -5.43 15.44
C THR A 233 -47.84 -4.44 14.43
N SER A 234 -48.68 -3.89 13.54
CA SER A 234 -48.26 -2.91 12.52
C SER A 234 -47.80 -1.56 13.07
N TRP A 235 -48.00 -1.30 14.38
CA TRP A 235 -47.69 -0.04 15.06
C TRP A 235 -48.37 1.20 14.43
N GLU A 236 -49.45 1.01 13.68
CA GLU A 236 -50.18 2.10 13.01
C GLU A 236 -50.97 2.97 14.00
N MET A 237 -51.37 2.42 15.15
CA MET A 237 -52.07 3.17 16.19
C MET A 237 -51.07 3.76 17.20
N PRO A 238 -51.20 5.06 17.56
CA PRO A 238 -50.40 5.65 18.63
C PRO A 238 -50.54 4.86 19.94
N GLY A 239 -49.40 4.47 20.52
CA GLY A 239 -49.34 3.71 21.78
C GLY A 239 -49.15 2.19 21.61
N SER A 240 -49.42 1.61 20.44
CA SER A 240 -49.26 0.16 20.21
C SER A 240 -47.82 -0.31 20.42
N ALA A 241 -46.84 0.47 19.98
CA ALA A 241 -45.42 0.15 20.18
C ALA A 241 -45.00 0.13 21.67
N VAL A 242 -45.53 1.07 22.46
CA VAL A 242 -45.19 1.20 23.89
C VAL A 242 -45.82 0.06 24.69
N ASP A 243 -47.09 -0.24 24.41
CA ASP A 243 -47.81 -1.33 25.07
C ASP A 243 -47.11 -2.68 24.83
N GLU A 244 -46.65 -2.94 23.60
CA GLU A 244 -45.94 -4.18 23.26
C GLU A 244 -44.56 -4.32 23.90
N VAL A 245 -43.76 -3.25 23.92
CA VAL A 245 -42.42 -3.27 24.55
C VAL A 245 -42.51 -3.41 26.08
N SER A 246 -43.65 -3.04 26.68
CA SER A 246 -43.87 -3.11 28.13
C SER A 246 -44.26 -4.51 28.66
N ARG A 247 -44.56 -5.46 27.78
CA ARG A 247 -44.97 -6.84 28.12
C ARG A 247 -43.78 -7.79 28.26
#